data_AF-A0A9P5AKV3-F1
#
_entry.id   AF-A0A9P5AKV3-F1
#
_cell.length_a   1.000
_cell.length_b   1.000
_cell.length_c   1.000
_cell.angle_alpha   90.00
_cell.angle_beta   90.00
_cell.angle_gamma   90.00
#
_symmetry.space_group_name_H-M   'P 1'
#
loop_
_entity.id
_entity.type
_entity.pdbx_description
1 polymer ?
#
loop_
_entity_poly.entity_id
_entity_poly.type
_entity_poly.pdbx_seq_one_letter_code
_entity_poly.pdbx_strand_id
1 'polypeptide(L)'
;MARIIYRGRHLTRPLFQPIQYYYSFQDPSSPGSATIPPYRPGQYQRSEEDAAKIKDLYARGSADWSQADAQAYEDILRRDDARNDEAREPLRLMIYNYFENLNLPPLPPPLPGWSYWLQHTEAEFYKRERVRPFMVACDKGLLDEVKAWTQDGELLEELQQMGLQDGLVFAAKANQIDVVRYLLNERWTSLNGEVVRQACIHLSLPLFELCVQHGYHPNQQVPSPNGFFGVALHHCVEDADITRFLLEHGADPDLASFQCFRHRGWGQQATPPMDRTSGLALDLAIEKSPMIVVEMLLEHGAHLEYSRPLHGAIKRLQCYPIPGAQKDWRPLMEMALSRGVDINARTYSGNTALSRAVHYHNWEIVEFLIERGADPFVKGPGTKIDSFDSALKFEDQPWQRSEKVEEYLKGLMSGSKLEIGQEALEEARENPLVRIIEKVKGRDASTAENV
;
A
#
# COMPACT_ATOMS: atom_id res chain seq x y z
N MET A 1 -36.65 22.75 -15.09
CA MET A 1 -35.32 23.32 -15.33
C MET A 1 -34.56 23.40 -14.01
N ALA A 2 -33.94 22.30 -13.60
CA ALA A 2 -33.23 22.17 -12.33
C ALA A 2 -31.75 22.52 -12.52
N ARG A 3 -31.27 23.54 -11.79
CA ARG A 3 -29.85 23.85 -11.61
C ARG A 3 -29.32 22.97 -10.48
N ILE A 4 -28.41 22.05 -10.80
CA ILE A 4 -27.66 21.29 -9.80
C ILE A 4 -26.48 22.14 -9.35
N ILE A 5 -26.53 22.55 -8.08
CA ILE A 5 -25.46 23.26 -7.37
C ILE A 5 -24.54 22.18 -6.78
N TYR A 6 -23.37 21.95 -7.37
CA TYR A 6 -22.29 21.20 -6.73
C TYR A 6 -21.70 22.07 -5.61
N ARG A 7 -22.13 21.85 -4.37
CA ARG A 7 -21.46 22.38 -3.17
C ARG A 7 -20.31 21.43 -2.83
N GLY A 8 -19.08 21.93 -2.97
CA GLY A 8 -17.88 21.31 -2.43
C GLY A 8 -18.06 21.01 -0.94
N ARG A 9 -17.92 19.74 -0.57
CA ARG A 9 -17.65 19.35 0.80
C ARG A 9 -16.15 19.24 0.96
N HIS A 10 -15.63 20.16 1.76
CA HIS A 10 -14.33 20.12 2.41
C HIS A 10 -13.94 18.69 2.84
N LEU A 11 -12.95 18.11 2.16
CA LEU A 11 -12.05 17.10 2.74
C LEU A 11 -10.79 17.82 3.23
N THR A 12 -10.95 18.67 4.25
CA THR A 12 -9.81 19.13 5.04
C THR A 12 -9.73 18.28 6.29
N ARG A 13 -8.78 17.34 6.30
CA ARG A 13 -7.91 16.89 7.43
C ARG A 13 -7.48 15.42 7.27
N PRO A 14 -6.37 15.01 7.92
CA PRO A 14 -5.05 15.64 7.98
C PRO A 14 -3.97 14.60 7.58
N LEU A 15 -2.68 15.01 7.52
CA LEU A 15 -1.47 14.15 7.55
C LEU A 15 -1.62 12.77 6.90
N PHE A 16 -0.96 12.54 5.76
CA PHE A 16 -0.62 11.20 5.25
C PHE A 16 -0.24 10.28 6.43
N GLN A 17 -1.21 9.59 7.01
CA GLN A 17 -0.93 8.40 7.78
C GLN A 17 -0.53 7.43 6.68
N PRO A 18 0.73 6.94 6.67
CA PRO A 18 1.07 5.88 5.74
C PRO A 18 -0.01 4.84 5.93
N ILE A 19 -0.75 4.52 4.87
CA ILE A 19 -1.70 3.41 4.94
C ILE A 19 -0.78 2.23 5.22
N GLN A 20 -0.75 1.81 6.48
CA GLN A 20 0.06 0.71 6.96
C GLN A 20 -0.61 -0.52 6.41
N TYR A 21 -0.26 -0.84 5.18
CA TYR A 21 -0.47 -2.18 4.72
C TYR A 21 0.59 -3.05 5.40
N TYR A 22 0.21 -4.28 5.69
CA TYR A 22 0.88 -5.10 6.68
C TYR A 22 1.11 -6.45 6.02
N TYR A 23 2.14 -6.54 5.17
CA TYR A 23 2.55 -7.78 4.48
C TYR A 23 3.73 -8.42 5.21
N SER A 24 3.61 -9.68 5.64
CA SER A 24 4.66 -10.48 6.31
C SER A 24 4.48 -11.90 5.86
N PHE A 25 5.20 -12.28 4.82
CA PHE A 25 5.29 -13.64 4.33
C PHE A 25 5.66 -14.60 5.46
N GLN A 26 4.64 -15.20 6.06
CA GLN A 26 4.73 -16.29 7.01
C GLN A 26 3.71 -17.30 6.54
N ASP A 27 4.17 -18.25 5.72
CA ASP A 27 3.60 -19.58 5.74
C ASP A 27 4.50 -20.44 6.64
N PRO A 28 4.12 -20.70 7.90
CA PRO A 28 4.85 -21.60 8.78
C PRO A 28 4.71 -23.09 8.38
N SER A 29 3.87 -23.41 7.38
CA SER A 29 3.57 -24.79 6.96
C SER A 29 4.29 -25.25 5.69
N SER A 30 4.97 -24.38 4.95
CA SER A 30 5.80 -24.77 3.81
C SER A 30 7.21 -25.19 4.26
N PRO A 31 7.60 -26.47 4.14
CA PRO A 31 8.96 -26.91 4.46
C PRO A 31 9.92 -26.33 3.43
N GLY A 32 10.70 -25.32 3.83
CA GLY A 32 11.69 -24.66 2.96
C GLY A 32 11.60 -23.13 2.92
N SER A 33 10.57 -22.51 3.52
CA SER A 33 10.47 -21.04 3.59
C SER A 33 11.54 -20.48 4.55
N ALA A 34 12.64 -19.96 3.99
CA ALA A 34 13.62 -19.19 4.74
C ALA A 34 12.90 -18.00 5.40
N THR A 35 12.75 -18.06 6.73
CA THR A 35 12.16 -16.96 7.47
C THR A 35 13.15 -15.81 7.50
N ILE A 36 12.72 -14.63 7.06
CA ILE A 36 13.48 -13.38 7.19
C ILE A 36 13.48 -13.02 8.69
N PRO A 37 14.60 -13.20 9.44
CA PRO A 37 14.62 -12.89 10.87
C PRO A 37 14.31 -11.40 11.12
N PRO A 38 13.77 -11.06 12.30
CA PRO A 38 13.61 -9.68 12.72
C PRO A 38 14.98 -8.99 12.70
N TYR A 39 15.08 -7.90 11.95
CA TYR A 39 16.32 -7.15 11.78
C TYR A 39 16.18 -5.82 12.48
N ARG A 40 17.11 -5.54 13.39
CA ARG A 40 17.27 -4.23 14.00
C ARG A 40 18.58 -3.67 13.48
N PRO A 41 18.58 -2.67 12.58
CA PRO A 41 19.83 -2.05 12.18
C PRO A 41 20.53 -1.54 13.45
N GLY A 42 21.83 -1.81 13.53
CA GLY A 42 22.68 -1.18 14.54
C GLY A 42 22.49 0.33 14.48
N GLN A 43 22.57 1.01 15.62
CA GLN A 43 22.61 2.47 15.58
C GLN A 43 23.89 2.88 14.87
N TYR A 44 23.78 3.61 13.76
CA TYR A 44 24.95 4.26 13.18
C TYR A 44 25.50 5.24 14.21
N GLN A 45 26.82 5.41 14.23
CA GLN A 45 27.46 6.44 15.04
C GLN A 45 27.89 7.58 14.12
N ARG A 46 27.34 8.76 14.39
CA ARG A 46 27.79 10.01 13.79
C ARG A 46 29.21 10.32 14.32
N SER A 47 30.08 10.88 13.48
CA SER A 47 31.40 11.34 13.95
C SER A 47 31.24 12.42 15.01
N GLU A 48 32.21 12.55 15.91
CA GLU A 48 32.19 13.58 16.96
C GLU A 48 32.08 14.99 16.38
N GLU A 49 32.74 15.24 15.24
CA GLU A 49 32.69 16.50 14.49
C GLU A 49 31.29 16.80 13.95
N ASP A 50 30.68 15.85 13.22
CA ASP A 50 29.32 16.00 12.68
C ASP A 50 28.31 16.18 13.82
N ALA A 51 28.50 15.47 14.94
CA ALA A 51 27.63 15.58 16.11
C ALA A 51 27.76 16.94 16.81
N ALA A 52 28.98 17.45 16.97
CA ALA A 52 29.23 18.78 17.52
C ALA A 52 28.65 19.88 16.61
N LYS A 53 28.81 19.76 15.30
CA LYS A 53 28.30 20.72 14.32
C LYS A 53 26.77 20.73 14.28
N ILE A 54 26.11 19.56 14.27
CA ILE A 54 24.64 19.50 14.37
C ILE A 54 24.14 20.09 15.69
N LYS A 55 24.84 19.83 16.80
CA LYS A 55 24.47 20.38 18.12
C LYS A 55 24.56 21.91 18.13
N ASP A 56 25.62 22.49 17.57
CA ASP A 56 25.78 23.94 17.39
C ASP A 56 24.65 24.52 16.52
N LEU A 57 24.39 23.89 15.36
CA LEU A 57 23.35 24.32 14.43
C LEU A 57 21.96 24.31 15.08
N TYR A 58 21.62 23.28 15.84
CA TYR A 58 20.36 23.22 16.59
C TYR A 58 20.29 24.25 17.71
N ALA A 59 21.40 24.57 18.38
CA ALA A 59 21.43 25.57 19.43
C ALA A 59 21.19 27.00 18.91
N ARG A 60 21.68 27.32 17.71
CA ARG A 60 21.42 28.59 17.03
C ARG A 60 20.00 28.68 16.44
N GLY A 61 19.43 27.54 16.05
CA GLY A 61 18.13 27.47 15.40
C GLY A 61 18.19 27.85 13.92
N SER A 62 17.31 27.23 13.11
CA SER A 62 17.42 27.29 11.64
C SER A 62 17.19 28.66 11.00
N ALA A 63 16.75 29.65 11.78
CA ALA A 63 16.57 31.04 11.31
C ALA A 63 17.91 31.79 11.20
N ASP A 64 18.91 31.42 12.00
CA ASP A 64 20.22 32.08 12.08
C ASP A 64 21.30 31.34 11.27
N TRP A 65 20.89 30.40 10.42
CA TRP A 65 21.81 29.62 9.60
C TRP A 65 22.26 30.41 8.38
N SER A 66 23.58 30.52 8.20
CA SER A 66 24.15 30.94 6.92
C SER A 66 23.86 29.90 5.83
N GLN A 67 24.04 30.27 4.56
CA GLN A 67 23.97 29.31 3.45
C GLN A 67 24.96 28.15 3.63
N ALA A 68 26.16 28.43 4.14
CA ALA A 68 27.15 27.41 4.43
C ALA A 68 26.71 26.49 5.58
N ASP A 69 26.00 27.01 6.58
CA ASP A 69 25.43 26.21 7.67
C ASP A 69 24.31 25.28 7.17
N ALA A 70 23.42 25.78 6.31
CA ALA A 70 22.38 24.96 5.69
C ALA A 70 22.98 23.86 4.80
N GLN A 71 24.00 24.19 4.01
CA GLN A 71 24.72 23.22 3.20
C GLN A 71 25.42 22.17 4.06
N ALA A 72 26.12 22.59 5.12
CA ALA A 72 26.79 21.68 6.05
C ALA A 72 25.79 20.74 6.75
N TYR A 73 24.61 21.25 7.13
CA TYR A 73 23.54 20.43 7.70
C TYR A 73 23.07 19.35 6.73
N GLU A 74 22.76 19.72 5.48
CA GLU A 74 22.35 18.79 4.43
C GLU A 74 23.46 17.77 4.14
N ASP A 75 24.73 18.19 4.11
CA ASP A 75 25.87 17.29 3.92
C ASP A 75 26.00 16.27 5.06
N ILE A 76 25.76 16.69 6.31
CA ILE A 76 25.76 15.78 7.47
C ILE A 76 24.59 14.80 7.37
N LEU A 77 23.39 15.26 7.02
CA LEU A 77 22.24 14.37 6.81
C LEU A 77 22.50 13.36 5.69
N ARG A 78 23.14 13.77 4.59
CA ARG A 78 23.55 12.84 3.53
C ARG A 78 24.53 11.79 4.03
N ARG A 79 25.51 12.16 4.87
CA ARG A 79 26.43 11.19 5.49
C ARG A 79 25.72 10.25 6.45
N ASP A 80 24.79 10.75 7.25
CA ASP A 80 23.99 9.93 8.18
C ASP A 80 23.12 8.93 7.42
N ASP A 81 22.53 9.34 6.31
CA ASP A 81 21.72 8.49 5.46
C ASP A 81 22.58 7.42 4.77
N ALA A 82 23.76 7.79 4.25
CA ALA A 82 24.71 6.82 3.69
C ALA A 82 25.17 5.77 4.72
N ARG A 83 25.47 6.19 5.95
CA ARG A 83 25.80 5.26 7.07
C ARG A 83 24.63 4.33 7.39
N ASN A 84 23.42 4.86 7.36
CA ASN A 84 22.18 4.12 7.58
C ASN A 84 21.93 3.09 6.46
N ASP A 85 22.25 3.43 5.21
CA ASP A 85 22.11 2.55 4.06
C ASP A 85 23.13 1.42 4.10
N GLU A 86 24.40 1.73 4.39
CA GLU A 86 25.44 0.73 4.60
C GLU A 86 25.08 -0.24 5.73
N ALA A 87 24.56 0.29 6.85
CA ALA A 87 24.09 -0.55 7.94
C ALA A 87 23.00 -1.53 7.49
N ARG A 88 22.10 -1.11 6.59
CA ARG A 88 20.99 -1.94 6.05
C ARG A 88 21.39 -2.88 4.94
N GLU A 89 22.60 -2.79 4.40
CA GLU A 89 23.04 -3.62 3.27
C GLU A 89 22.87 -5.13 3.53
N PRO A 90 23.19 -5.68 4.72
CA PRO A 90 22.93 -7.10 5.01
C PRO A 90 21.45 -7.47 4.94
N LEU A 91 20.55 -6.56 5.37
CA LEU A 91 19.11 -6.77 5.26
C LEU A 91 18.65 -6.71 3.80
N ARG A 92 19.16 -5.73 3.04
CA ARG A 92 18.86 -5.57 1.62
C ARG A 92 19.28 -6.81 0.84
N LEU A 93 20.50 -7.29 1.03
CA LEU A 93 20.98 -8.54 0.44
C LEU A 93 20.15 -9.75 0.88
N MET A 94 19.75 -9.83 2.15
CA MET A 94 18.89 -10.92 2.61
C MET A 94 17.50 -10.91 1.94
N ILE A 95 16.92 -9.74 1.74
CA ILE A 95 15.63 -9.59 1.05
C ILE A 95 15.79 -9.83 -0.46
N TYR A 96 16.85 -9.32 -1.08
CA TYR A 96 17.13 -9.62 -2.48
C TYR A 96 17.37 -11.11 -2.67
N ASN A 97 18.17 -11.76 -1.84
CA ASN A 97 18.35 -13.22 -1.87
C ASN A 97 17.05 -13.99 -1.64
N TYR A 98 16.11 -13.45 -0.86
CA TYR A 98 14.78 -14.05 -0.69
C TYR A 98 13.96 -14.00 -1.99
N PHE A 99 14.10 -12.94 -2.78
CA PHE A 99 13.46 -12.78 -4.10
C PHE A 99 14.33 -13.24 -5.27
N GLU A 100 15.60 -13.58 -5.05
CA GLU A 100 16.49 -14.12 -6.07
C GLU A 100 16.09 -15.56 -6.34
N ASN A 101 15.42 -15.73 -7.48
CA ASN A 101 15.39 -16.87 -8.41
C ASN A 101 14.24 -16.73 -9.42
N LEU A 102 13.67 -15.52 -9.60
CA LEU A 102 12.51 -15.30 -10.47
C LEU A 102 12.87 -15.04 -11.96
N ASN A 103 14.15 -14.95 -12.33
CA ASN A 103 14.60 -14.60 -13.70
C ASN A 103 13.93 -13.34 -14.29
N LEU A 104 13.54 -12.39 -13.44
CA LEU A 104 12.86 -11.15 -13.84
C LEU A 104 13.89 -10.09 -14.30
N PRO A 105 13.54 -9.22 -15.26
CA PRO A 105 14.45 -8.18 -15.76
C PRO A 105 14.92 -7.25 -14.63
N PRO A 106 16.09 -6.60 -14.72
CA PRO A 106 16.53 -5.65 -13.70
C PRO A 106 15.54 -4.48 -13.58
N LEU A 107 15.35 -3.96 -12.36
CA LEU A 107 14.57 -2.74 -12.17
C LEU A 107 15.32 -1.53 -12.76
N PRO A 108 14.61 -0.55 -13.31
CA PRO A 108 15.22 0.72 -13.68
C PRO A 108 15.76 1.43 -12.42
N PRO A 109 16.79 2.29 -12.56
CA PRO A 109 17.38 2.98 -11.43
C PRO A 109 16.35 3.87 -10.73
N PRO A 110 16.47 4.05 -9.40
CA PRO A 110 15.54 4.87 -8.63
C PRO A 110 15.57 6.33 -9.11
N LEU A 111 14.45 7.02 -8.97
CA LEU A 111 14.38 8.45 -9.29
C LEU A 111 15.24 9.27 -8.32
N PRO A 112 15.76 10.44 -8.75
CA PRO A 112 16.40 11.38 -7.84
C PRO A 112 15.48 11.75 -6.68
N GLY A 113 16.06 11.82 -5.48
CA GLY A 113 15.37 12.33 -4.29
C GLY A 113 15.07 13.82 -4.36
N TRP A 114 14.44 14.35 -3.31
CA TRP A 114 14.08 15.76 -3.18
C TRP A 114 14.27 16.25 -1.75
N SER A 115 14.18 17.57 -1.54
CA SER A 115 14.28 18.14 -0.19
C SER A 115 13.04 17.82 0.65
N TYR A 116 13.24 17.14 1.78
CA TYR A 116 12.17 16.74 2.71
C TYR A 116 11.33 17.94 3.20
N TRP A 117 11.96 19.10 3.37
CA TRP A 117 11.31 20.30 3.88
C TRP A 117 10.16 20.76 2.97
N LEU A 118 10.24 20.52 1.65
CA LEU A 118 9.20 20.90 0.68
C LEU A 118 7.88 20.16 0.87
N GLN A 119 7.92 18.95 1.44
CA GLN A 119 6.70 18.18 1.70
C GLN A 119 5.72 18.97 2.60
N HIS A 120 6.26 19.70 3.57
CA HIS A 120 5.51 20.39 4.62
C HIS A 120 5.54 21.92 4.50
N THR A 121 6.25 22.47 3.50
CA THR A 121 6.38 23.91 3.29
C THR A 121 5.34 24.38 2.27
N GLU A 122 4.72 25.53 2.54
CA GLU A 122 3.92 26.27 1.56
C GLU A 122 4.83 27.29 0.86
N ALA A 123 4.59 27.56 -0.42
CA ALA A 123 5.44 28.43 -1.23
C ALA A 123 5.61 29.85 -0.61
N GLU A 124 4.56 30.36 0.04
CA GLU A 124 4.58 31.68 0.71
C GLU A 124 5.53 31.74 1.92
N PHE A 125 5.86 30.60 2.52
CA PHE A 125 6.78 30.50 3.65
C PHE A 125 8.15 29.98 3.25
N TYR A 126 8.47 29.97 1.94
CA TYR A 126 9.77 29.54 1.48
C TYR A 126 10.88 30.40 2.10
N LYS A 127 11.89 29.74 2.69
CA LYS A 127 12.89 30.37 3.57
C LYS A 127 13.67 31.50 2.89
N ARG A 128 13.92 31.38 1.59
CA ARG A 128 14.74 32.35 0.84
C ARG A 128 13.84 33.41 0.21
N GLU A 129 13.86 34.61 0.79
CA GLU A 129 12.99 35.71 0.37
C GLU A 129 13.15 36.11 -1.10
N ARG A 130 14.38 36.12 -1.63
CA ARG A 130 14.65 36.54 -3.03
C ARG A 130 13.95 35.66 -4.07
N VAL A 131 14.03 34.34 -3.92
CA VAL A 131 13.43 33.39 -4.89
C VAL A 131 12.02 32.95 -4.50
N ARG A 132 11.51 33.39 -3.34
CA ARG A 132 10.14 33.08 -2.88
C ARG A 132 9.07 33.47 -3.92
N PRO A 133 9.12 34.64 -4.60
CA PRO A 133 8.11 34.98 -5.59
C PRO A 133 8.05 33.97 -6.75
N PHE A 134 9.20 33.43 -7.18
CA PHE A 134 9.24 32.35 -8.17
C PHE A 134 8.53 31.08 -7.68
N MET A 135 8.74 30.68 -6.42
CA MET A 135 8.05 29.51 -5.83
C MET A 135 6.54 29.71 -5.81
N VAL A 136 6.10 30.92 -5.43
CA VAL A 136 4.68 31.29 -5.40
C VAL A 136 4.08 31.31 -6.82
N ALA A 137 4.82 31.81 -7.82
CA ALA A 137 4.40 31.77 -9.21
C ALA A 137 4.26 30.32 -9.71
N CYS A 138 5.19 29.43 -9.34
CA CYS A 138 5.12 28.01 -9.66
C CYS A 138 3.91 27.32 -9.03
N ASP A 139 3.67 27.56 -7.74
CA ASP A 139 2.54 27.02 -6.97
C ASP A 139 1.18 27.52 -7.51
N LYS A 140 1.09 28.80 -7.87
CA LYS A 140 -0.14 29.41 -8.41
C LYS A 140 -0.38 29.15 -9.89
N GLY A 141 0.58 28.54 -10.60
CA GLY A 141 0.46 28.27 -12.03
C GLY A 141 0.62 29.51 -12.93
N LEU A 142 1.33 30.54 -12.45
CA LEU A 142 1.52 31.81 -13.18
C LEU A 142 2.64 31.65 -14.22
N LEU A 143 2.33 30.96 -15.32
CA LEU A 143 3.32 30.55 -16.33
C LEU A 143 4.12 31.72 -16.91
N ASP A 144 3.48 32.86 -17.17
CA ASP A 144 4.16 34.03 -17.74
C ASP A 144 5.16 34.64 -16.76
N GLU A 145 4.86 34.62 -15.45
CA GLU A 145 5.81 35.02 -14.42
C GLU A 145 6.96 34.02 -14.33
N VAL A 146 6.68 32.72 -14.31
CA VAL A 146 7.72 31.67 -14.32
C VAL A 146 8.66 31.82 -15.53
N LYS A 147 8.12 32.15 -16.71
CA LYS A 147 8.90 32.44 -17.91
C LYS A 147 9.76 33.68 -17.74
N ALA A 148 9.20 34.79 -17.23
CA ALA A 148 9.97 36.00 -16.98
C ALA A 148 11.18 35.73 -16.05
N TRP A 149 10.99 34.95 -14.99
CA TRP A 149 12.05 34.56 -14.06
C TRP A 149 13.14 33.68 -14.69
N THR A 150 12.76 32.76 -15.59
CA THR A 150 13.72 31.83 -16.22
C THR A 150 14.43 32.41 -17.43
N GLN A 151 13.88 33.47 -18.05
CA GLN A 151 14.46 34.15 -19.21
C GLN A 151 15.32 35.35 -18.84
N ASP A 152 15.17 35.89 -17.63
CA ASP A 152 16.04 36.93 -17.09
C ASP A 152 17.35 36.31 -16.61
N GLY A 153 18.48 36.76 -17.16
CA GLY A 153 19.80 36.17 -16.90
C GLY A 153 20.28 36.31 -15.45
N GLU A 154 19.96 37.41 -14.77
CA GLU A 154 20.35 37.61 -13.36
C GLU A 154 19.49 36.74 -12.44
N LEU A 155 18.17 36.72 -12.67
CA LEU A 155 17.25 35.89 -11.88
C LEU A 155 17.50 34.39 -12.12
N LEU A 156 17.82 34.00 -13.35
CA LEU A 156 18.13 32.61 -13.68
C LEU A 156 19.39 32.13 -12.95
N GLU A 157 20.43 32.95 -12.85
CA GLU A 157 21.64 32.59 -12.11
C GLU A 157 21.33 32.34 -10.63
N GLU A 158 20.47 33.17 -10.02
CA GLU A 158 20.00 32.94 -8.65
C GLU A 158 19.19 31.62 -8.53
N LEU A 159 18.32 31.34 -9.50
CA LEU A 159 17.49 30.14 -9.53
C LEU A 159 18.27 28.85 -9.75
N GLN A 160 19.28 28.88 -10.62
CA GLN A 160 20.15 27.74 -10.91
C GLN A 160 20.96 27.35 -9.70
N GLN A 161 21.39 28.32 -8.89
CA GLN A 161 22.10 28.02 -7.67
C GLN A 161 21.18 27.28 -6.69
N MET A 162 19.91 27.71 -6.51
CA MET A 162 19.20 27.38 -5.26
C MET A 162 17.66 27.27 -5.32
N GLY A 163 17.00 27.18 -6.49
CA GLY A 163 15.52 27.19 -6.53
C GLY A 163 14.78 26.52 -7.70
N LEU A 164 15.44 26.18 -8.79
CA LEU A 164 14.75 25.62 -9.96
C LEU A 164 14.04 24.28 -9.69
N GLN A 165 14.73 23.34 -9.02
CA GLN A 165 14.15 22.04 -8.63
C GLN A 165 13.00 22.18 -7.64
N ASP A 166 13.11 23.10 -6.69
CA ASP A 166 12.07 23.35 -5.68
C ASP A 166 10.82 23.96 -6.33
N GLY A 167 11.00 24.87 -7.31
CA GLY A 167 9.89 25.42 -8.09
C GLY A 167 9.13 24.35 -8.87
N LEU A 168 9.84 23.40 -9.48
CA LEU A 168 9.22 22.22 -10.11
C LEU A 168 8.37 21.41 -9.10
N VAL A 169 8.90 21.20 -7.90
CA VAL A 169 8.17 20.50 -6.82
C VAL A 169 6.91 21.25 -6.40
N PHE A 170 6.97 22.57 -6.21
CA PHE A 170 5.79 23.38 -5.88
C PHE A 170 4.74 23.35 -6.99
N ALA A 171 5.15 23.48 -8.26
CA ALA A 171 4.24 23.36 -9.40
C ALA A 171 3.56 21.98 -9.45
N ALA A 172 4.31 20.90 -9.24
CA ALA A 172 3.75 19.54 -9.19
C ALA A 172 2.81 19.34 -7.99
N LYS A 173 3.17 19.86 -6.81
CA LYS A 173 2.34 19.79 -5.60
C LYS A 173 1.00 20.51 -5.76
N ALA A 174 0.98 21.61 -6.50
CA ALA A 174 -0.24 22.33 -6.86
C ALA A 174 -0.91 21.82 -8.15
N ASN A 175 -0.39 20.74 -8.74
CA ASN A 175 -0.88 20.12 -10.00
C ASN A 175 -0.93 21.10 -11.19
N GLN A 176 0.03 22.01 -11.28
CA GLN A 176 0.14 23.04 -12.32
C GLN A 176 0.83 22.50 -13.56
N ILE A 177 0.07 21.78 -14.40
CA ILE A 177 0.59 21.00 -15.54
C ILE A 177 1.42 21.85 -16.51
N ASP A 178 0.98 23.06 -16.83
CA ASP A 178 1.66 23.90 -17.84
C ASP A 178 3.01 24.44 -17.33
N VAL A 179 3.10 24.74 -16.03
CA VAL A 179 4.35 25.15 -15.40
C VAL A 179 5.32 23.97 -15.33
N VAL A 180 4.84 22.80 -14.89
CA VAL A 180 5.66 21.57 -14.85
C VAL A 180 6.18 21.23 -16.26
N ARG A 181 5.30 21.26 -17.27
CA ARG A 181 5.65 21.04 -18.67
C ARG A 181 6.73 22.01 -19.15
N TYR A 182 6.57 23.30 -18.88
CA TYR A 182 7.54 24.31 -19.26
C TYR A 182 8.91 24.08 -18.62
N LEU A 183 8.95 23.84 -17.30
CA LEU A 183 10.19 23.63 -16.56
C LEU A 183 10.97 22.39 -17.03
N LEU A 184 10.26 21.32 -17.40
CA LEU A 184 10.88 20.08 -17.87
C LEU A 184 11.25 20.12 -19.37
N ASN A 185 10.38 20.64 -20.24
CA ASN A 185 10.59 20.65 -21.70
C ASN A 185 11.77 21.55 -22.12
N GLU A 186 11.87 22.73 -21.51
CA GLU A 186 12.98 23.66 -21.75
C GLU A 186 14.27 23.24 -21.01
N ARG A 187 14.24 22.07 -20.34
CA ARG A 187 15.36 21.47 -19.62
C ARG A 187 15.96 22.37 -18.54
N TRP A 188 15.13 23.23 -17.93
CA TRP A 188 15.53 24.00 -16.76
C TRP A 188 15.77 23.10 -15.55
N THR A 189 15.02 21.99 -15.46
CA THR A 189 15.15 20.98 -14.42
C THR A 189 15.05 19.56 -14.98
N SER A 190 15.45 18.60 -14.16
CA SER A 190 15.24 17.16 -14.39
C SER A 190 14.13 16.63 -13.51
N LEU A 191 13.43 15.60 -14.00
CA LEU A 191 12.41 14.89 -13.22
C LEU A 191 12.99 14.32 -11.92
N ASN A 192 12.23 14.41 -10.84
CA ASN A 192 12.56 13.83 -9.53
C ASN A 192 11.37 13.02 -8.99
N GLY A 193 11.62 12.25 -7.93
CA GLY A 193 10.62 11.36 -7.34
C GLY A 193 9.37 12.07 -6.80
N GLU A 194 9.49 13.34 -6.37
CA GLU A 194 8.36 14.09 -5.82
C GLU A 194 7.32 14.41 -6.89
N VAL A 195 7.72 14.69 -8.14
CA VAL A 195 6.77 14.94 -9.23
C VAL A 195 5.90 13.71 -9.48
N VAL A 196 6.51 12.51 -9.51
CA VAL A 196 5.77 11.25 -9.65
C VAL A 196 4.90 10.99 -8.42
N ARG A 197 5.41 11.27 -7.21
CA ARG A 197 4.63 11.18 -5.98
C ARG A 197 3.37 12.05 -6.05
N GLN A 198 3.50 13.31 -6.50
CA GLN A 198 2.37 14.22 -6.66
C GLN A 198 1.42 13.76 -7.77
N ALA A 199 1.92 13.16 -8.85
CA ALA A 199 1.08 12.55 -9.87
C ALA A 199 0.17 11.45 -9.28
N CYS A 200 0.71 10.59 -8.41
CA CYS A 200 -0.08 9.58 -7.68
C CYS A 200 -1.10 10.23 -6.73
N ILE A 201 -0.69 11.23 -5.94
CA ILE A 201 -1.54 11.87 -4.93
C ILE A 201 -2.75 12.56 -5.54
N HIS A 202 -2.53 13.25 -6.65
CA HIS A 202 -3.58 13.97 -7.36
C HIS A 202 -4.37 13.08 -8.32
N LEU A 203 -3.95 11.82 -8.53
CA LEU A 203 -4.43 10.98 -9.62
C LEU A 203 -4.45 11.79 -10.93
N SER A 204 -3.28 12.31 -11.30
CA SER A 204 -3.12 13.26 -12.41
C SER A 204 -2.48 12.57 -13.62
N LEU A 205 -3.32 12.11 -14.55
CA LEU A 205 -2.87 11.55 -15.83
C LEU A 205 -1.94 12.51 -16.61
N PRO A 206 -2.22 13.83 -16.71
CA PRO A 206 -1.32 14.75 -17.42
C PRO A 206 0.07 14.86 -16.78
N LEU A 207 0.19 14.74 -15.45
CA LEU A 207 1.51 14.67 -14.81
C LEU A 207 2.22 13.36 -15.16
N PHE A 208 1.52 12.23 -15.20
CA PHE A 208 2.10 10.96 -15.62
C PHE A 208 2.58 10.97 -17.07
N GLU A 209 1.80 11.55 -17.98
CA GLU A 209 2.20 11.76 -19.38
C GLU A 209 3.51 12.55 -19.46
N LEU A 210 3.62 13.64 -18.70
CA LEU A 210 4.86 14.43 -18.62
C LEU A 210 6.01 13.61 -18.03
N CYS A 211 5.77 12.87 -16.94
CA CYS A 211 6.81 12.04 -16.32
C CYS A 211 7.38 11.04 -17.33
N VAL A 212 6.52 10.30 -18.04
CA VAL A 212 6.93 9.32 -19.06
C VAL A 212 7.65 9.99 -20.23
N GLN A 213 7.16 11.14 -20.71
CA GLN A 213 7.83 11.95 -21.75
C GLN A 213 9.27 12.33 -21.35
N HIS A 214 9.51 12.52 -20.06
CA HIS A 214 10.83 12.84 -19.48
C HIS A 214 11.59 11.61 -18.95
N GLY A 215 11.25 10.40 -19.42
CA GLY A 215 12.02 9.18 -19.17
C GLY A 215 11.66 8.43 -17.90
N TYR A 216 10.52 8.75 -17.26
CA TYR A 216 9.99 7.93 -16.18
C TYR A 216 9.51 6.56 -16.70
N HIS A 217 9.94 5.50 -16.02
CA HIS A 217 9.40 4.16 -16.22
C HIS A 217 8.55 3.77 -15.00
N PRO A 218 7.33 3.19 -15.14
CA PRO A 218 6.44 2.88 -14.01
C PRO A 218 7.05 2.00 -12.91
N ASN A 219 7.97 1.10 -13.28
CA ASN A 219 8.74 0.26 -12.34
C ASN A 219 9.91 0.98 -11.64
N GLN A 220 10.13 2.28 -11.88
CA GLN A 220 11.12 3.05 -11.13
C GLN A 220 10.65 3.29 -9.71
N GLN A 221 11.57 3.04 -8.80
CA GLN A 221 11.36 3.28 -7.39
C GLN A 221 11.35 4.78 -7.12
N VAL A 222 10.29 5.24 -6.47
CA VAL A 222 10.15 6.59 -5.98
C VAL A 222 10.69 6.62 -4.55
N PRO A 223 11.73 7.43 -4.26
CA PRO A 223 12.27 7.55 -2.92
C PRO A 223 11.19 7.94 -1.91
N SER A 224 11.33 7.51 -0.65
CA SER A 224 10.44 7.97 0.42
C SER A 224 11.16 7.90 1.76
N PRO A 225 11.04 8.92 2.64
CA PRO A 225 11.70 8.94 3.96
C PRO A 225 11.36 7.73 4.84
N ASN A 226 10.17 7.17 4.66
CA ASN A 226 9.70 6.00 5.40
C ASN A 226 9.95 4.68 4.65
N GLY A 227 10.36 4.73 3.38
CA GLY A 227 10.58 3.59 2.51
C GLY A 227 9.33 2.78 2.16
N PHE A 228 8.13 3.36 2.23
CA PHE A 228 6.88 2.65 1.89
C PHE A 228 6.27 3.03 0.54
N PHE A 229 6.91 3.91 -0.24
CA PHE A 229 6.30 4.33 -1.50
C PHE A 229 6.46 3.29 -2.61
N GLY A 230 7.68 2.81 -2.88
CA GLY A 230 7.92 1.81 -3.92
C GLY A 230 7.69 2.36 -5.33
N VAL A 231 6.70 1.83 -6.06
CA VAL A 231 6.35 2.18 -7.45
C VAL A 231 4.95 2.78 -7.55
N ALA A 232 4.63 3.46 -8.66
CA ALA A 232 3.39 4.24 -8.77
C ALA A 232 2.10 3.41 -8.84
N LEU A 233 2.13 2.23 -9.47
CA LEU A 233 0.92 1.50 -9.89
C LEU A 233 -0.09 1.29 -8.75
N HIS A 234 0.36 0.73 -7.62
CA HIS A 234 -0.53 0.40 -6.50
C HIS A 234 -1.14 1.63 -5.80
N HIS A 235 -0.60 2.84 -6.03
CA HIS A 235 -1.20 4.10 -5.55
C HIS A 235 -2.30 4.62 -6.47
N CYS A 236 -2.37 4.12 -7.70
CA CYS A 236 -3.25 4.66 -8.75
C CYS A 236 -4.40 3.74 -9.14
N VAL A 237 -4.52 2.56 -8.52
CA VAL A 237 -5.54 1.55 -8.87
C VAL A 237 -6.98 2.03 -8.77
N GLU A 238 -7.25 3.06 -7.96
CA GLU A 238 -8.60 3.64 -7.84
C GLU A 238 -9.04 4.40 -9.12
N ASP A 239 -8.10 4.80 -9.98
CA ASP A 239 -8.35 5.45 -11.26
C ASP A 239 -8.04 4.51 -12.43
N ALA A 240 -9.07 4.16 -13.21
CA ALA A 240 -8.95 3.17 -14.29
C ALA A 240 -8.10 3.67 -15.46
N ASP A 241 -8.12 4.96 -15.77
CA ASP A 241 -7.41 5.52 -16.92
C ASP A 241 -5.91 5.62 -16.61
N ILE A 242 -5.55 6.03 -15.39
CA ILE A 242 -4.15 6.06 -14.94
C ILE A 242 -3.61 4.64 -14.78
N THR A 243 -4.40 3.73 -14.22
CA THR A 243 -3.99 2.32 -14.11
C THR A 243 -3.69 1.74 -15.48
N ARG A 244 -4.59 1.94 -16.45
CA ARG A 244 -4.38 1.54 -17.84
C ARG A 244 -3.11 2.17 -18.41
N PHE A 245 -2.96 3.49 -18.27
CA PHE A 245 -1.79 4.21 -18.75
C PHE A 245 -0.49 3.62 -18.20
N LEU A 246 -0.40 3.38 -16.89
CA LEU A 246 0.81 2.82 -16.28
C LEU A 246 1.10 1.39 -16.78
N LEU A 247 0.08 0.54 -16.90
CA LEU A 247 0.22 -0.82 -17.41
C LEU A 247 0.67 -0.84 -18.87
N GLU A 248 0.09 0.00 -19.72
CA GLU A 248 0.48 0.17 -21.13
C GLU A 248 1.92 0.66 -21.29
N HIS A 249 2.46 1.36 -20.27
CA HIS A 249 3.85 1.81 -20.21
C HIS A 249 4.77 0.84 -19.45
N GLY A 250 4.35 -0.41 -19.24
CA GLY A 250 5.20 -1.47 -18.70
C GLY A 250 5.26 -1.56 -17.18
N ALA A 251 4.24 -1.06 -16.48
CA ALA A 251 4.11 -1.33 -15.04
C ALA A 251 3.93 -2.83 -14.79
N ASP A 252 4.75 -3.36 -13.88
CA ASP A 252 4.62 -4.72 -13.37
C ASP A 252 3.53 -4.74 -12.28
N PRO A 253 2.42 -5.47 -12.47
CA PRO A 253 1.30 -5.48 -11.53
C PRO A 253 1.59 -6.17 -10.19
N ASP A 254 2.64 -6.99 -10.12
CA ASP A 254 3.02 -7.70 -8.88
C ASP A 254 4.16 -7.02 -8.13
N LEU A 255 4.71 -5.95 -8.70
CA LEU A 255 5.78 -5.16 -8.13
C LEU A 255 5.27 -4.15 -7.10
N ALA A 256 5.76 -4.25 -5.87
CA ALA A 256 5.55 -3.24 -4.83
C ALA A 256 6.73 -3.15 -3.87
N SER A 257 6.77 -2.11 -3.03
CA SER A 257 7.77 -2.03 -1.96
C SER A 257 7.62 -3.25 -1.04
N PHE A 258 8.73 -3.89 -0.70
CA PHE A 258 8.75 -4.95 0.30
C PHE A 258 8.33 -4.38 1.64
N GLN A 259 7.10 -4.72 2.03
CA GLN A 259 6.61 -4.35 3.34
C GLN A 259 7.13 -5.39 4.33
N CYS A 260 7.97 -4.95 5.25
CA CYS A 260 8.25 -5.71 6.45
C CYS A 260 7.77 -4.86 7.61
N PHE A 261 7.15 -5.48 8.62
CA PHE A 261 6.66 -4.85 9.86
C PHE A 261 7.77 -4.18 10.70
N ARG A 262 8.95 -3.92 10.12
CA ARG A 262 10.03 -3.16 10.71
C ARG A 262 9.68 -1.68 10.60
N HIS A 263 9.17 -1.12 11.70
CA HIS A 263 8.77 0.29 11.83
C HIS A 263 9.91 1.33 11.71
N ARG A 264 11.14 0.94 11.34
CA ARG A 264 12.23 1.89 11.06
C ARG A 264 12.28 2.16 9.56
N GLY A 265 12.02 3.41 9.17
CA GLY A 265 12.06 3.84 7.77
C GLY A 265 13.41 3.54 7.10
N TRP A 266 13.41 3.47 5.77
CA TRP A 266 14.60 3.10 4.98
C TRP A 266 15.64 4.21 4.84
N GLY A 267 15.31 5.45 5.20
CA GLY A 267 16.18 6.61 4.92
C GLY A 267 15.63 7.44 3.76
N GLN A 268 16.31 8.51 3.37
CA GLN A 268 15.84 9.42 2.31
C GLN A 268 16.42 9.07 0.93
N GLN A 269 17.57 8.40 0.88
CA GLN A 269 18.29 8.03 -0.33
C GLN A 269 18.18 6.54 -0.65
N ALA A 270 17.99 5.68 0.36
CA ALA A 270 17.65 4.29 0.10
C ALA A 270 16.21 4.14 -0.37
N THR A 271 16.07 3.51 -1.52
CA THR A 271 14.78 2.94 -1.90
C THR A 271 14.56 1.60 -1.18
N PRO A 272 13.31 1.30 -0.78
CA PRO A 272 13.01 0.01 -0.19
C PRO A 272 13.29 -1.11 -1.20
N PRO A 273 13.73 -2.29 -0.75
CA PRO A 273 13.72 -3.48 -1.58
C PRO A 273 12.33 -3.67 -2.17
N MET A 274 12.29 -4.17 -3.38
CA MET A 274 11.05 -4.40 -4.10
C MET A 274 10.70 -5.87 -4.07
N ASP A 275 9.42 -6.15 -3.89
CA ASP A 275 8.81 -7.46 -3.92
C ASP A 275 8.03 -7.59 -5.22
N ARG A 276 8.40 -8.57 -6.05
CA ARG A 276 7.75 -8.88 -7.33
C ARG A 276 6.69 -9.97 -7.23
N THR A 277 6.38 -10.35 -6.00
CA THR A 277 5.37 -11.33 -5.62
C THR A 277 4.40 -10.72 -4.61
N SER A 278 4.26 -9.39 -4.64
CA SER A 278 3.56 -8.68 -3.57
C SER A 278 2.04 -8.84 -3.65
N GLY A 279 1.48 -8.93 -4.86
CA GLY A 279 0.03 -8.90 -5.09
C GLY A 279 -0.68 -7.61 -4.62
N LEU A 280 0.07 -6.60 -4.17
CA LEU A 280 -0.47 -5.40 -3.51
C LEU A 280 -1.41 -4.61 -4.43
N ALA A 281 -1.03 -4.37 -5.69
CA ALA A 281 -1.87 -3.63 -6.62
C ALA A 281 -3.23 -4.33 -6.80
N LEU A 282 -3.22 -5.66 -6.93
CA LEU A 282 -4.43 -6.46 -7.08
C LEU A 282 -5.28 -6.47 -5.81
N ASP A 283 -4.66 -6.60 -4.63
CA ASP A 283 -5.35 -6.48 -3.34
C ASP A 283 -6.08 -5.14 -3.21
N LEU A 284 -5.39 -4.04 -3.50
CA LEU A 284 -5.97 -2.70 -3.42
C LEU A 284 -7.07 -2.48 -4.46
N ALA A 285 -6.87 -2.99 -5.68
CA ALA A 285 -7.88 -2.93 -6.72
C ALA A 285 -9.16 -3.67 -6.30
N ILE A 286 -9.04 -4.87 -5.73
CA ILE A 286 -10.18 -5.64 -5.23
C ILE A 286 -10.89 -4.90 -4.10
N GLU A 287 -10.13 -4.32 -3.16
CA GLU A 287 -10.68 -3.62 -2.00
C GLU A 287 -11.40 -2.31 -2.36
N LYS A 288 -10.89 -1.56 -3.34
CA LYS A 288 -11.27 -0.15 -3.52
C LYS A 288 -11.71 0.24 -4.92
N SER A 289 -11.53 -0.64 -5.91
CA SER A 289 -11.69 -0.26 -7.32
C SER A 289 -12.83 -1.03 -8.00
N PRO A 290 -13.44 -0.47 -9.06
CA PRO A 290 -14.42 -1.19 -9.87
C PRO A 290 -13.79 -2.45 -10.50
N MET A 291 -14.61 -3.44 -10.84
CA MET A 291 -14.15 -4.73 -11.38
C MET A 291 -13.25 -4.59 -12.61
N ILE A 292 -13.46 -3.54 -13.44
CA ILE A 292 -12.63 -3.28 -14.62
C ILE A 292 -11.14 -3.14 -14.28
N VAL A 293 -10.78 -2.59 -13.11
CA VAL A 293 -9.37 -2.46 -12.70
C VAL A 293 -8.79 -3.81 -12.32
N VAL A 294 -9.58 -4.64 -11.63
CA VAL A 294 -9.19 -6.02 -11.29
C VAL A 294 -8.94 -6.83 -12.56
N GLU A 295 -9.85 -6.73 -13.54
CA GLU A 295 -9.73 -7.38 -14.84
C GLU A 295 -8.49 -6.88 -15.59
N MET A 296 -8.27 -5.57 -15.66
CA MET A 296 -7.10 -4.98 -16.33
C MET A 296 -5.78 -5.47 -15.72
N LEU A 297 -5.66 -5.53 -14.40
CA LEU A 297 -4.44 -6.03 -13.74
C LEU A 297 -4.19 -7.49 -14.11
N LEU A 298 -5.24 -8.33 -14.07
CA LEU A 298 -5.14 -9.75 -14.43
C LEU A 298 -4.79 -9.94 -15.93
N GLU A 299 -5.32 -9.12 -16.82
CA GLU A 299 -5.00 -9.12 -18.25
C GLU A 299 -3.54 -8.73 -18.53
N HIS A 300 -2.98 -7.86 -17.68
CA HIS A 300 -1.57 -7.44 -17.75
C HIS A 300 -0.62 -8.33 -16.92
N GLY A 301 -1.08 -9.52 -16.53
CA GLY A 301 -0.23 -10.56 -15.95
C GLY A 301 -0.11 -10.53 -14.43
N ALA A 302 -1.02 -9.86 -13.71
CA ALA A 302 -1.07 -9.96 -12.24
C ALA A 302 -1.34 -11.39 -11.80
N HIS A 303 -0.51 -11.90 -10.88
CA HIS A 303 -0.63 -13.24 -10.34
C HIS A 303 -1.57 -13.25 -9.13
N LEU A 304 -2.66 -14.02 -9.24
CA LEU A 304 -3.72 -14.04 -8.24
C LEU A 304 -3.27 -14.72 -6.93
N GLU A 305 -2.32 -15.65 -7.00
CA GLU A 305 -1.76 -16.37 -5.85
C GLU A 305 -0.97 -15.46 -4.88
N TYR A 306 -0.46 -14.33 -5.37
CA TYR A 306 0.22 -13.33 -4.55
C TYR A 306 -0.76 -12.46 -3.77
N SER A 307 -2.01 -12.38 -4.24
CA SER A 307 -3.09 -11.59 -3.64
C SER A 307 -3.90 -12.38 -2.59
N ARG A 308 -4.78 -11.70 -1.87
CA ARG A 308 -5.77 -12.22 -0.92
C ARG A 308 -7.18 -11.78 -1.31
N PRO A 309 -7.68 -12.20 -2.49
CA PRO A 309 -8.87 -11.64 -3.12
C PRO A 309 -10.14 -11.86 -2.28
N LEU A 310 -10.27 -13.01 -1.61
CA LEU A 310 -11.42 -13.31 -0.76
C LEU A 310 -11.47 -12.39 0.47
N HIS A 311 -10.32 -12.09 1.08
CA HIS A 311 -10.25 -11.15 2.20
C HIS A 311 -10.49 -9.71 1.74
N GLY A 312 -9.94 -9.33 0.60
CA GLY A 312 -10.17 -8.04 -0.04
C GLY A 312 -11.66 -7.81 -0.33
N ALA A 313 -12.36 -8.80 -0.88
CA ALA A 313 -13.79 -8.74 -1.16
C ALA A 313 -14.64 -8.51 0.11
N ILE A 314 -14.31 -9.18 1.22
CA ILE A 314 -14.98 -8.97 2.51
C ILE A 314 -14.72 -7.55 3.02
N LYS A 315 -13.47 -7.08 2.93
CA LYS A 315 -13.07 -5.75 3.38
C LYS A 315 -13.70 -4.64 2.54
N ARG A 316 -13.80 -4.82 1.22
CA ARG A 316 -14.52 -3.92 0.29
C ARG A 316 -15.95 -3.66 0.76
N LEU A 317 -16.65 -4.68 1.23
CA LEU A 317 -18.04 -4.54 1.68
C LEU A 317 -18.21 -3.81 3.02
N GLN A 318 -17.18 -3.86 3.88
CA GLN A 318 -17.26 -3.38 5.26
C GLN A 318 -16.56 -2.01 5.45
N CYS A 319 -15.33 -1.89 4.98
CA CYS A 319 -14.48 -0.71 5.23
C CYS A 319 -14.50 0.30 4.09
N TYR A 320 -14.68 -0.15 2.84
CA TYR A 320 -14.58 0.69 1.65
C TYR A 320 -15.72 0.42 0.66
N PRO A 321 -16.99 0.63 1.05
CA PRO A 321 -18.12 0.31 0.20
C PRO A 321 -18.16 1.24 -1.02
N ILE A 322 -17.63 0.76 -2.15
CA ILE A 322 -17.73 1.43 -3.43
C ILE A 322 -19.08 1.11 -4.13
N PRO A 323 -19.57 1.98 -5.02
CA PRO A 323 -20.76 1.70 -5.81
C PRO A 323 -20.65 0.33 -6.51
N GLY A 324 -21.69 -0.50 -6.39
CA GLY A 324 -21.72 -1.83 -7.00
C GLY A 324 -21.11 -2.95 -6.15
N ALA A 325 -20.35 -2.66 -5.09
CA ALA A 325 -19.67 -3.69 -4.27
C ALA A 325 -20.60 -4.82 -3.79
N GLN A 326 -21.82 -4.49 -3.37
CA GLN A 326 -22.82 -5.47 -2.92
C GLN A 326 -23.30 -6.43 -4.02
N LYS A 327 -23.22 -6.03 -5.29
CA LYS A 327 -23.55 -6.90 -6.43
C LYS A 327 -22.34 -7.69 -6.90
N ASP A 328 -21.15 -7.10 -6.78
CA ASP A 328 -19.93 -7.64 -7.37
C ASP A 328 -19.21 -8.67 -6.49
N TRP A 329 -19.47 -8.70 -5.17
CA TRP A 329 -18.70 -9.55 -4.25
C TRP A 329 -18.77 -11.04 -4.62
N ARG A 330 -19.96 -11.55 -5.01
CA ARG A 330 -20.16 -12.96 -5.35
C ARG A 330 -19.47 -13.31 -6.66
N PRO A 331 -19.69 -12.57 -7.78
CA PRO A 331 -18.90 -12.75 -9.01
C PRO A 331 -17.39 -12.65 -8.79
N LEU A 332 -16.92 -11.71 -7.96
CA LEU A 332 -15.49 -11.54 -7.67
C LEU A 332 -14.93 -12.77 -6.94
N MET A 333 -15.60 -13.23 -5.87
CA MET A 333 -15.19 -14.42 -5.15
C MET A 333 -15.27 -15.69 -6.01
N GLU A 334 -16.29 -15.81 -6.87
CA GLU A 334 -16.40 -16.90 -7.84
C GLU A 334 -15.26 -16.91 -8.84
N MET A 335 -14.95 -15.76 -9.43
CA MET A 335 -13.80 -15.59 -10.32
C MET A 335 -12.51 -16.01 -9.61
N ALA A 336 -12.29 -15.53 -8.38
CA ALA A 336 -11.10 -15.84 -7.61
C ALA A 336 -10.96 -17.35 -7.34
N LEU A 337 -12.03 -17.99 -6.86
CA LEU A 337 -12.05 -19.43 -6.58
C LEU A 337 -11.88 -20.27 -7.86
N SER A 338 -12.50 -19.87 -8.97
CA SER A 338 -12.38 -20.56 -10.27
C SER A 338 -10.95 -20.56 -10.81
N ARG A 339 -10.13 -19.58 -10.38
CA ARG A 339 -8.71 -19.45 -10.72
C ARG A 339 -7.78 -20.11 -9.70
N GLY A 340 -8.31 -20.95 -8.80
CA GLY A 340 -7.52 -21.79 -7.91
C GLY A 340 -7.04 -21.10 -6.63
N VAL A 341 -7.64 -19.97 -6.25
CA VAL A 341 -7.36 -19.35 -4.94
C VAL A 341 -7.74 -20.31 -3.82
N ASP A 342 -6.80 -20.54 -2.91
CA ASP A 342 -7.05 -21.31 -1.70
C ASP A 342 -8.08 -20.59 -0.82
N ILE A 343 -9.25 -21.21 -0.64
CA ILE A 343 -10.34 -20.70 0.19
C ILE A 343 -9.96 -20.56 1.68
N ASN A 344 -8.97 -21.35 2.11
CA ASN A 344 -8.44 -21.37 3.46
C ASN A 344 -7.17 -20.53 3.60
N ALA A 345 -6.79 -19.80 2.54
CA ALA A 345 -5.64 -18.90 2.57
C ALA A 345 -5.74 -17.93 3.75
N ARG A 346 -4.58 -17.66 4.35
CA ARG A 346 -4.47 -16.79 5.51
C ARG A 346 -3.86 -15.46 5.11
N THR A 347 -4.41 -14.40 5.69
CA THR A 347 -3.73 -13.08 5.70
C THR A 347 -2.50 -13.11 6.61
N TYR A 348 -1.75 -12.02 6.65
CA TYR A 348 -0.60 -11.84 7.53
C TYR A 348 -0.93 -11.82 9.02
N SER A 349 -2.10 -11.30 9.37
CA SER A 349 -2.67 -11.46 10.70
C SER A 349 -3.31 -12.84 10.88
N GLY A 350 -3.00 -13.79 9.99
CA GLY A 350 -3.37 -15.20 9.97
C GLY A 350 -4.87 -15.48 9.94
N ASN A 351 -5.69 -14.49 9.63
CA ASN A 351 -7.14 -14.64 9.45
C ASN A 351 -7.45 -15.32 8.12
N THR A 352 -8.41 -16.24 8.10
CA THR A 352 -9.02 -16.77 6.88
C THR A 352 -10.10 -15.83 6.36
N ALA A 353 -10.58 -16.05 5.14
CA ALA A 353 -11.74 -15.33 4.63
C ALA A 353 -12.96 -15.59 5.51
N LEU A 354 -13.16 -16.85 5.90
CA LEU A 354 -14.26 -17.27 6.78
C LEU A 354 -14.21 -16.58 8.15
N SER A 355 -13.05 -16.55 8.80
CA SER A 355 -12.94 -15.91 10.12
C SER A 355 -13.24 -14.40 10.08
N ARG A 356 -12.88 -13.72 8.97
CA ARG A 356 -13.27 -12.31 8.76
C ARG A 356 -14.75 -12.14 8.49
N ALA A 357 -15.35 -12.97 7.65
CA ALA A 357 -16.79 -12.91 7.36
C ALA A 357 -17.62 -13.09 8.64
N VAL A 358 -17.22 -14.05 9.48
CA VAL A 358 -17.81 -14.28 10.82
C VAL A 358 -17.63 -13.06 11.73
N HIS A 359 -16.41 -12.51 11.81
CA HIS A 359 -16.11 -11.34 12.64
C HIS A 359 -16.97 -10.11 12.28
N TYR A 360 -17.28 -9.92 11.00
CA TYR A 360 -18.13 -8.83 10.52
C TYR A 360 -19.63 -9.21 10.44
N HIS A 361 -20.02 -10.38 10.94
CA HIS A 361 -21.39 -10.89 10.89
C HIS A 361 -22.02 -10.90 9.48
N ASN A 362 -21.19 -11.08 8.44
CA ASN A 362 -21.68 -11.14 7.07
C ASN A 362 -22.10 -12.59 6.74
N TRP A 363 -23.25 -12.99 7.28
CA TRP A 363 -23.72 -14.37 7.21
C TRP A 363 -23.98 -14.88 5.79
N GLU A 364 -24.27 -13.99 4.83
CA GLU A 364 -24.40 -14.38 3.42
C GLU A 364 -23.06 -14.85 2.84
N ILE A 365 -21.97 -14.15 3.15
CA ILE A 365 -20.62 -14.57 2.75
C ILE A 365 -20.18 -15.81 3.52
N VAL A 366 -20.53 -15.92 4.81
CA VAL A 366 -20.25 -17.13 5.60
C VAL A 366 -20.91 -18.35 4.94
N GLU A 367 -22.21 -18.27 4.62
CA GLU A 367 -22.93 -19.34 3.93
C GLU A 367 -22.24 -19.69 2.60
N PHE A 368 -21.92 -18.68 1.78
CA PHE A 368 -21.20 -18.88 0.52
C PHE A 368 -19.83 -19.56 0.69
N LEU A 369 -19.00 -19.12 1.64
CA LEU A 369 -17.67 -19.70 1.85
C LEU A 369 -17.76 -21.16 2.31
N ILE A 370 -18.73 -21.48 3.18
CA ILE A 370 -18.99 -22.86 3.62
C ILE A 370 -19.49 -23.73 2.46
N GLU A 371 -20.40 -23.21 1.62
CA GLU A 371 -20.85 -23.88 0.39
C GLU A 371 -19.69 -24.21 -0.57
N ARG A 372 -18.62 -23.38 -0.56
CA ARG A 372 -17.42 -23.57 -1.38
C ARG A 372 -16.30 -24.36 -0.67
N GLY A 373 -16.57 -24.92 0.52
CA GLY A 373 -15.64 -25.81 1.22
C GLY A 373 -14.63 -25.12 2.13
N ALA A 374 -14.93 -23.91 2.61
CA ALA A 374 -14.11 -23.26 3.63
C ALA A 374 -14.08 -24.09 4.92
N ASP A 375 -12.89 -24.27 5.49
CA ASP A 375 -12.70 -25.01 6.73
C ASP A 375 -12.82 -24.07 7.96
N PRO A 376 -13.86 -24.25 8.79
CA PRO A 376 -14.07 -23.43 9.99
C PRO A 376 -13.05 -23.69 11.10
N PHE A 377 -12.27 -24.77 11.03
CA PHE A 377 -11.26 -25.12 12.03
C PHE A 377 -9.90 -24.45 11.81
N VAL A 378 -9.71 -23.72 10.71
CA VAL A 378 -8.45 -23.01 10.46
C VAL A 378 -8.28 -21.89 11.49
N LYS A 379 -7.26 -22.04 12.34
CA LYS A 379 -7.00 -21.15 13.48
C LYS A 379 -6.30 -19.86 13.06
N GLY A 380 -6.72 -18.73 13.63
CA GLY A 380 -5.97 -17.46 13.58
C GLY A 380 -4.63 -17.54 14.33
N PRO A 381 -3.65 -16.65 14.07
CA PRO A 381 -2.35 -16.71 14.71
C PRO A 381 -2.43 -16.14 16.12
N GLY A 382 -1.62 -16.67 17.03
CA GLY A 382 -1.47 -16.19 18.40
C GLY A 382 -2.56 -16.62 19.38
N THR A 383 -3.77 -16.93 18.92
CA THR A 383 -4.90 -17.20 19.84
C THR A 383 -5.38 -18.65 19.88
N LYS A 384 -4.94 -19.54 18.98
CA LYS A 384 -5.49 -20.91 18.80
C LYS A 384 -7.01 -20.97 18.54
N ILE A 385 -7.63 -19.82 18.25
CA ILE A 385 -9.08 -19.62 18.03
C ILE A 385 -9.38 -19.85 16.55
N ASP A 386 -10.43 -20.60 16.27
CA ASP A 386 -10.93 -20.86 14.90
C ASP A 386 -12.20 -20.03 14.58
N SER A 387 -12.86 -20.31 13.45
CA SER A 387 -14.04 -19.54 13.03
C SER A 387 -15.27 -19.77 13.92
N PHE A 388 -15.40 -20.93 14.56
CA PHE A 388 -16.48 -21.19 15.52
C PHE A 388 -16.28 -20.36 16.78
N ASP A 389 -15.06 -20.31 17.33
CA ASP A 389 -14.76 -19.47 18.50
C ASP A 389 -14.98 -17.98 18.20
N SER A 390 -14.65 -17.57 16.98
CA SER A 390 -14.81 -16.18 16.54
C SER A 390 -16.28 -15.75 16.42
N ALA A 391 -17.19 -16.70 16.19
CA ALA A 391 -18.62 -16.43 16.03
C ALA A 391 -19.33 -16.00 17.33
N LEU A 392 -18.76 -16.35 18.49
CA LEU A 392 -19.34 -16.11 19.82
C LEU A 392 -18.57 -15.07 20.65
N LYS A 393 -17.42 -14.58 20.16
CA LYS A 393 -16.48 -13.72 20.92
C LYS A 393 -17.05 -12.38 21.44
N PHE A 394 -18.23 -11.94 20.97
CA PHE A 394 -18.89 -10.76 21.53
C PHE A 394 -19.63 -11.03 22.85
N GLU A 395 -19.61 -12.27 23.33
CA GLU A 395 -20.00 -12.65 24.69
C GLU A 395 -18.76 -12.58 25.60
N ASP A 396 -18.93 -12.14 26.86
CA ASP A 396 -17.86 -11.81 27.81
C ASP A 396 -16.90 -12.98 28.14
N GLN A 397 -17.11 -14.19 27.58
CA GLN A 397 -16.24 -15.36 27.77
C GLN A 397 -16.03 -16.16 26.46
N PRO A 398 -14.86 -16.80 26.27
CA PRO A 398 -14.62 -17.71 25.14
C PRO A 398 -15.57 -18.90 25.19
N TRP A 399 -16.09 -19.33 24.03
CA TRP A 399 -16.91 -20.53 23.93
C TRP A 399 -16.14 -21.76 24.42
N GLN A 400 -16.60 -22.36 25.53
CA GLN A 400 -16.02 -23.59 26.06
C GLN A 400 -16.71 -24.78 25.40
N ARG A 401 -16.01 -25.47 24.51
CA ARG A 401 -16.53 -26.66 23.83
C ARG A 401 -16.37 -27.88 24.71
N SER A 402 -17.47 -28.59 25.00
CA SER A 402 -17.37 -29.95 25.52
C SER A 402 -16.76 -30.91 24.49
N GLU A 403 -16.17 -32.03 24.92
CA GLU A 403 -15.62 -33.06 24.02
C GLU A 403 -16.67 -33.55 23.01
N LYS A 404 -17.93 -33.69 23.47
CA LYS A 404 -19.08 -34.07 22.64
C LYS A 404 -19.38 -33.02 21.56
N VAL A 405 -19.31 -31.74 21.89
CA VAL A 405 -19.49 -30.66 20.91
C VAL A 405 -18.35 -30.69 19.89
N GLU A 406 -17.11 -30.89 20.31
CA GLU A 406 -15.98 -30.98 19.36
C GLU A 406 -16.11 -32.17 18.40
N GLU A 407 -16.50 -33.34 18.91
CA GLU A 407 -16.81 -34.53 18.08
C GLU A 407 -17.96 -34.24 17.11
N TYR A 408 -19.01 -33.57 17.57
CA TYR A 408 -20.13 -33.16 16.71
C TYR A 408 -19.68 -32.27 15.57
N LEU A 409 -18.89 -31.22 15.83
CA LEU A 409 -18.41 -30.31 14.79
C LEU A 409 -17.54 -31.05 13.75
N LYS A 410 -16.68 -31.97 14.20
CA LYS A 410 -15.88 -32.83 13.29
C LYS A 410 -16.78 -33.74 12.44
N GLY A 411 -17.82 -34.30 13.04
CA GLY A 411 -18.85 -35.08 12.37
C GLY A 411 -19.57 -34.28 11.29
N LEU A 412 -20.04 -33.09 11.67
CA LEU A 412 -20.76 -32.17 10.82
C LEU A 412 -19.95 -31.77 9.57
N MET A 413 -18.64 -31.52 9.74
CA MET A 413 -17.77 -31.17 8.62
C MET A 413 -17.39 -32.37 7.73
N SER A 414 -17.17 -33.55 8.32
CA SER A 414 -16.84 -34.78 7.59
C SER A 414 -18.05 -35.46 6.92
N GLY A 415 -19.27 -35.04 7.25
CA GLY A 415 -20.51 -35.68 6.79
C GLY A 415 -20.83 -37.00 7.51
N SER A 416 -20.13 -37.29 8.61
CA SER A 416 -20.36 -38.51 9.40
C SER A 416 -21.59 -38.32 10.29
N LYS A 417 -22.56 -39.24 10.23
CA LYS A 417 -23.67 -39.29 11.20
C LYS A 417 -23.10 -39.63 12.57
N LEU A 418 -23.12 -38.66 13.48
CA LEU A 418 -22.77 -38.86 14.88
C LEU A 418 -24.02 -38.65 15.74
N GLU A 419 -24.42 -39.69 16.45
CA GLU A 419 -25.47 -39.63 17.47
C GLU A 419 -24.89 -38.94 18.71
N ILE A 420 -25.07 -37.63 18.79
CA ILE A 420 -24.79 -36.88 20.02
C ILE A 420 -26.10 -36.63 20.80
N GLY A 421 -25.99 -36.54 22.12
CA GLY A 421 -27.15 -36.27 22.98
C GLY A 421 -27.78 -34.89 22.71
N GLN A 422 -29.10 -34.75 22.92
CA GLN A 422 -29.85 -33.51 22.66
C GLN A 422 -29.23 -32.28 23.32
N GLU A 423 -28.75 -32.40 24.56
CA GLU A 423 -28.10 -31.30 25.30
C GLU A 423 -26.85 -30.75 24.58
N ALA A 424 -25.97 -31.64 24.10
CA ALA A 424 -24.75 -31.23 23.37
C ALA A 424 -25.08 -30.63 21.99
N LEU A 425 -26.19 -31.06 21.39
CA LEU A 425 -26.68 -30.50 20.12
C LEU A 425 -27.24 -29.09 20.32
N GLU A 426 -27.97 -28.87 21.40
CA GLU A 426 -28.49 -27.56 21.79
C GLU A 426 -27.34 -26.59 22.09
N GLU A 427 -26.34 -27.01 22.88
CA GLU A 427 -25.11 -26.25 23.15
C GLU A 427 -24.38 -25.87 21.86
N ALA A 428 -24.17 -26.81 20.93
CA ALA A 428 -23.54 -26.53 19.65
C ALA A 428 -24.34 -25.51 18.81
N ARG A 429 -25.67 -25.58 18.85
CA ARG A 429 -26.58 -24.70 18.08
C ARG A 429 -26.73 -23.30 18.66
N GLU A 430 -26.14 -22.98 19.81
CA GLU A 430 -25.97 -21.59 20.23
C GLU A 430 -25.05 -20.84 19.27
N ASN A 431 -24.08 -21.53 18.67
CA ASN A 431 -23.18 -20.96 17.69
C ASN A 431 -23.88 -20.73 16.34
N PRO A 432 -23.93 -19.48 15.82
CA PRO A 432 -24.60 -19.19 14.56
C PRO A 432 -23.95 -19.90 13.36
N LEU A 433 -22.64 -20.16 13.41
CA LEU A 433 -21.93 -20.88 12.34
C LEU A 433 -22.38 -22.34 12.22
N VAL A 434 -22.71 -22.98 13.34
CA VAL A 434 -23.22 -24.37 13.35
C VAL A 434 -24.53 -24.46 12.59
N ARG A 435 -25.48 -23.53 12.84
CA ARG A 435 -26.77 -23.49 12.13
C ARG A 435 -26.61 -23.31 10.63
N ILE A 436 -25.66 -22.48 10.21
CA ILE A 436 -25.36 -22.24 8.79
C ILE A 436 -24.79 -23.50 8.15
N ILE A 437 -23.84 -24.18 8.80
CA ILE A 437 -23.24 -25.41 8.27
C ILE A 437 -24.28 -26.53 8.17
N GLU A 438 -25.14 -26.73 9.18
CA GLU A 438 -26.25 -27.68 9.13
C GLU A 438 -27.17 -27.41 7.93
N LYS A 439 -27.53 -26.15 7.71
CA LYS A 439 -28.37 -25.71 6.59
C LYS A 439 -27.73 -26.02 5.23
N VAL A 440 -26.44 -25.71 5.07
CA VAL A 440 -25.69 -25.97 3.82
C VAL A 440 -25.59 -27.47 3.56
N LYS A 441 -25.15 -28.26 4.55
CA LYS A 441 -25.02 -29.73 4.41
C LYS A 441 -26.36 -30.43 4.18
N GLY A 442 -27.46 -29.92 4.74
CA GLY A 442 -28.82 -30.42 4.48
C GLY A 442 -29.27 -30.22 3.03
N ARG A 443 -28.85 -29.13 2.37
CA ARG A 443 -29.09 -28.91 0.93
C ARG A 443 -28.30 -29.89 0.07
N ASP A 444 -27.05 -30.18 0.43
CA ASP A 444 -26.21 -31.15 -0.27
C ASP A 444 -26.81 -32.57 -0.21
N ALA A 445 -27.33 -32.97 0.95
CA ALA A 445 -27.99 -34.27 1.12
C ALA A 445 -29.27 -34.42 0.28
N SER A 446 -30.10 -33.38 0.24
CA SER A 446 -31.35 -33.38 -0.54
C SER A 446 -31.14 -33.25 -2.05
N THR A 447 -30.03 -32.65 -2.49
CA THR A 447 -29.66 -32.61 -3.92
C THR A 447 -29.03 -33.94 -4.37
N ALA A 448 -28.27 -34.62 -3.51
CA ALA A 448 -27.73 -35.95 -3.78
C ALA A 448 -28.80 -37.07 -3.83
N GLU A 449 -29.94 -36.90 -3.16
CA GLU A 449 -31.08 -37.85 -3.24
C GLU A 449 -31.96 -37.67 -4.49
N ASN A 450 -31.79 -36.57 -5.24
CA ASN A 450 -32.61 -36.23 -6.42
C ASN A 450 -31.86 -36.33 -7.77
N VAL A 451 -30.63 -36.87 -7.78
CA VAL A 451 -29.81 -37.20 -8.96
C VAL A 451 -29.62 -38.70 -9.00
#